data_AF-A0A243QKB5-F1
#
_entry.id   AF-A0A243QKB5-F1
#
_cell.length_a   1.000
_cell.length_b   1.000
_cell.length_c   1.000
_cell.angle_alpha   90.00
_cell.angle_beta   90.00
_cell.angle_gamma   90.00
#
_symmetry.space_group_name_H-M   'P 1'
#
loop_
_entity.id
_entity.type
_entity.pdbx_description
1 polymer ?
#
loop_
_entity_poly.entity_id
_entity_poly.type
_entity_poly.pdbx_seq_one_letter_code
_entity_poly.pdbx_strand_id
1 'polypeptide(L)'
;ELFEQAKQYLSRRGGEIASGALAGVRTVGEILFGVVLAMILSIYFVHSGDRLVGWIVDLAPRGIRRTLRESGAVIFDVVSRYIRGVALVGMVDGFFIGIALWVLGVPIALPLAVLTFAGAFLPVVGAFTAGLLAAVVAFVAKGWLVALIVVAVTVLVQQLEGHVLAPQIYGRALDLPSAAILIIIALGSVLGGIVGAFLAAPVASVAVALIHHRQEEQEAGAR
;
A
#
# COMPACT_ATOMS: atom_id res chain seq x y z
N GLU A 1 -37.73 -38.52 8.44
CA GLU A 1 -37.01 -37.54 9.30
C GLU A 1 -35.58 -37.26 8.85
N LEU A 2 -34.71 -38.26 8.65
CA LEU A 2 -33.32 -38.05 8.18
C LEU A 2 -33.20 -37.28 6.85
N PHE A 3 -34.14 -37.48 5.92
CA PHE A 3 -34.13 -36.79 4.62
C PHE A 3 -34.46 -35.29 4.74
N GLU A 4 -35.38 -34.93 5.63
CA GLU A 4 -35.72 -33.52 5.91
C GLU A 4 -34.63 -32.82 6.73
N GLN A 5 -33.99 -33.54 7.66
CA GLN A 5 -32.78 -33.04 8.35
C GLN A 5 -31.63 -32.81 7.37
N ALA A 6 -31.37 -33.72 6.42
CA ALA A 6 -30.36 -33.54 5.39
C ALA A 6 -30.65 -32.35 4.47
N LYS A 7 -31.93 -32.14 4.10
CA LYS A 7 -32.37 -31.01 3.28
C LYS A 7 -32.27 -29.67 4.00
N GLN A 8 -32.60 -29.62 5.30
CA GLN A 8 -32.39 -28.44 6.14
C GLN A 8 -30.91 -28.17 6.43
N TYR A 9 -30.08 -29.21 6.60
CA TYR A 9 -28.64 -29.06 6.81
C TYR A 9 -27.94 -28.55 5.54
N LEU A 10 -28.36 -29.03 4.37
CA LEU A 10 -27.91 -28.54 3.06
C LEU A 10 -28.43 -27.14 2.73
N SER A 11 -29.66 -26.79 3.10
CA SER A 11 -30.19 -25.43 2.85
C SER A 11 -29.60 -24.38 3.81
N ARG A 12 -29.35 -24.73 5.08
CA ARG A 12 -28.63 -23.86 6.03
C ARG A 12 -27.18 -23.64 5.63
N ARG A 13 -26.43 -24.70 5.32
CA ARG A 13 -25.05 -24.56 4.82
C ARG A 13 -24.99 -23.94 3.43
N GLY A 14 -25.95 -24.22 2.56
CA GLY A 14 -26.09 -23.57 1.26
C GLY A 14 -26.34 -22.06 1.40
N GLY A 15 -27.16 -21.66 2.37
CA GLY A 15 -27.39 -20.27 2.73
C GLY A 15 -26.15 -19.58 3.33
N GLU A 16 -25.40 -20.26 4.20
CA GLU A 16 -24.13 -19.77 4.77
C GLU A 16 -23.00 -19.67 3.74
N ILE A 17 -22.92 -20.62 2.81
CA ILE A 17 -21.95 -20.59 1.71
C ILE A 17 -22.32 -19.50 0.71
N ALA A 18 -23.61 -19.34 0.38
CA ALA A 18 -24.08 -18.27 -0.49
C ALA A 18 -23.89 -16.89 0.13
N SER A 19 -24.17 -16.73 1.44
CA SER A 19 -23.94 -15.47 2.15
C SER A 19 -22.45 -15.17 2.31
N GLY A 20 -21.61 -16.19 2.57
CA GLY A 20 -20.16 -16.07 2.59
C GLY A 20 -19.56 -15.70 1.22
N ALA A 21 -20.07 -16.30 0.14
CA ALA A 21 -19.67 -15.95 -1.22
C ALA A 21 -20.08 -14.52 -1.60
N LEU A 22 -21.31 -14.11 -1.26
CA LEU A 22 -21.79 -12.74 -1.46
C LEU A 22 -20.99 -11.73 -0.64
N ALA A 23 -20.67 -12.03 0.61
CA ALA A 23 -19.81 -11.20 1.45
C ALA A 23 -18.41 -11.07 0.83
N GLY A 24 -17.82 -12.17 0.35
CA GLY A 24 -16.53 -12.16 -0.34
C GLY A 24 -16.55 -11.29 -1.60
N VAL A 25 -17.57 -11.43 -2.45
CA VAL A 25 -17.73 -10.58 -3.66
C VAL A 25 -17.86 -9.10 -3.29
N ARG A 26 -18.64 -8.79 -2.25
CA ARG A 26 -18.81 -7.41 -1.77
C ARG A 26 -17.49 -6.83 -1.26
N THR A 27 -16.75 -7.56 -0.43
CA THR A 27 -15.45 -7.12 0.08
C THR A 27 -14.44 -6.89 -1.05
N VAL A 28 -14.40 -7.78 -2.05
CA VAL A 28 -13.56 -7.57 -3.24
C VAL A 28 -13.99 -6.29 -3.97
N GLY A 29 -15.28 -6.04 -4.15
CA GLY A 29 -15.80 -4.82 -4.74
C GLY A 29 -15.39 -3.54 -3.98
N GLU A 30 -15.49 -3.56 -2.65
CA GLU A 30 -15.08 -2.46 -1.78
C GLU A 30 -13.57 -2.19 -1.87
N ILE A 31 -12.74 -3.25 -1.91
CA ILE A 31 -11.29 -3.14 -2.11
C ILE A 31 -10.98 -2.55 -3.49
N LEU A 32 -11.61 -3.07 -4.55
CA LEU A 32 -11.43 -2.55 -5.91
C LEU A 32 -11.77 -1.06 -6.00
N PHE A 33 -12.90 -0.65 -5.40
CA PHE A 33 -13.29 0.75 -5.34
C PHE A 33 -12.27 1.60 -4.58
N GLY A 34 -11.82 1.12 -3.41
CA GLY A 34 -10.78 1.78 -2.62
C GLY A 34 -9.47 1.93 -3.39
N VAL A 35 -9.06 0.92 -4.16
CA VAL A 35 -7.88 0.96 -5.02
C VAL A 35 -8.03 1.97 -6.14
N VAL A 36 -9.18 1.99 -6.83
CA VAL A 36 -9.44 2.97 -7.89
C VAL A 36 -9.39 4.39 -7.32
N LEU A 37 -10.01 4.62 -6.16
CA LEU A 37 -9.96 5.91 -5.48
C LEU A 37 -8.53 6.28 -5.08
N ALA A 38 -7.78 5.34 -4.49
CA ALA A 38 -6.38 5.55 -4.13
C ALA A 38 -5.52 5.88 -5.36
N MET A 39 -5.76 5.23 -6.49
CA MET A 39 -5.09 5.51 -7.75
C MET A 39 -5.41 6.92 -8.26
N ILE A 40 -6.69 7.32 -8.25
CA ILE A 40 -7.11 8.67 -8.64
C ILE A 40 -6.47 9.73 -7.73
N LEU A 41 -6.52 9.52 -6.41
CA LEU A 41 -5.92 10.43 -5.43
C LEU A 41 -4.40 10.50 -5.57
N SER A 42 -3.76 9.37 -5.82
CA SER A 42 -2.32 9.32 -6.11
C SER A 42 -2.00 10.15 -7.35
N ILE A 43 -2.68 9.92 -8.48
CA ILE A 43 -2.52 10.73 -9.71
C ILE A 43 -2.76 12.22 -9.44
N TYR A 44 -3.78 12.56 -8.65
CA TYR A 44 -4.07 13.94 -8.28
C TYR A 44 -2.95 14.56 -7.43
N PHE A 45 -2.47 13.88 -6.38
CA PHE A 45 -1.36 14.36 -5.55
C PHE A 45 -0.06 14.48 -6.34
N VAL A 46 0.13 13.65 -7.36
CA VAL A 46 1.24 13.74 -8.30
C VAL A 46 1.10 14.96 -9.21
N HIS A 47 -0.07 15.22 -9.77
CA HIS A 47 -0.22 16.24 -10.80
C HIS A 47 -0.56 17.63 -10.27
N SER A 48 -1.34 17.72 -9.18
CA SER A 48 -2.00 18.95 -8.75
C SER A 48 -1.95 19.21 -7.24
N GLY A 49 -1.19 18.45 -6.46
CA GLY A 49 -1.27 18.55 -5.01
C GLY A 49 -0.79 19.89 -4.43
N ASP A 50 0.09 20.64 -5.12
CA ASP A 50 0.47 22.01 -4.75
C ASP A 50 -0.73 22.95 -4.64
N ARG A 51 -1.75 22.74 -5.48
CA ARG A 51 -2.98 23.53 -5.48
C ARG A 51 -3.83 23.24 -4.25
N LEU A 52 -3.85 21.98 -3.80
CA LEU A 52 -4.54 21.57 -2.57
C LEU A 52 -3.86 22.16 -1.33
N VAL A 53 -2.52 22.11 -1.28
CA VAL A 53 -1.75 22.69 -0.18
C VAL A 53 -1.95 24.20 -0.12
N GLY A 54 -1.87 24.87 -1.27
CA GLY A 54 -2.14 26.31 -1.35
C GLY A 54 -3.54 26.66 -0.84
N TRP A 55 -4.55 25.89 -1.24
CA TRP A 55 -5.92 26.07 -0.75
C TRP A 55 -6.01 25.90 0.78
N ILE A 56 -5.41 24.85 1.36
CA ILE A 56 -5.40 24.62 2.81
C ILE A 56 -4.70 25.77 3.55
N VAL A 57 -3.55 26.23 3.06
CA VAL A 57 -2.79 27.35 3.64
C VAL A 57 -3.61 28.64 3.59
N ASP A 58 -4.43 28.83 2.56
CA ASP A 58 -5.28 30.01 2.41
C ASP A 58 -6.51 30.00 3.33
N LEU A 59 -6.84 28.88 3.97
CA LEU A 59 -7.81 28.83 5.07
C LEU A 59 -7.20 29.25 6.42
N ALA A 60 -5.87 29.28 6.55
CA ALA A 60 -5.20 29.57 7.82
C ALA A 60 -5.21 31.08 8.18
N PRO A 61 -5.13 31.43 9.48
CA PRO A 61 -4.98 32.82 9.95
C PRO A 61 -3.71 33.48 9.40
N ARG A 62 -3.79 34.77 9.03
CA ARG A 62 -2.71 35.52 8.36
C ARG A 62 -1.35 35.45 9.07
N GLY A 63 -1.34 35.44 10.41
CA GLY A 63 -0.11 35.44 11.21
C GLY A 63 0.76 34.17 11.08
N ILE A 64 0.18 33.06 10.62
CA ILE A 64 0.87 31.76 10.54
C ILE A 64 1.05 31.30 9.09
N ARG A 65 0.44 31.98 8.12
CA ARG A 65 0.42 31.58 6.70
C ARG A 65 1.81 31.41 6.10
N ARG A 66 2.77 32.27 6.48
CA ARG A 66 4.13 32.20 5.95
C ARG A 66 4.81 30.90 6.36
N THR A 67 4.83 30.62 7.66
CA THR A 67 5.38 29.38 8.22
C THR A 67 4.66 28.14 7.70
N LEU A 68 3.32 28.18 7.59
CA LEU A 68 2.53 27.08 7.01
C LEU A 68 2.85 26.85 5.53
N ARG A 69 3.13 27.91 4.76
CA ARG A 69 3.47 27.79 3.34
C ARG A 69 4.85 27.20 3.15
N GLU A 70 5.83 27.64 3.93
CA GLU A 70 7.21 27.13 3.92
C GLU A 70 7.26 25.66 4.38
N SER A 71 6.71 25.36 5.56
CA SER A 71 6.67 23.98 6.08
C SER A 71 5.77 23.07 5.24
N GLY A 72 4.63 23.59 4.77
CA GLY A 72 3.67 22.83 3.97
C GLY A 72 4.22 22.39 2.63
N ALA A 73 5.07 23.21 1.99
CA ALA A 73 5.75 22.84 0.75
C ALA A 73 6.73 21.68 0.97
N VAL A 74 7.51 21.71 2.06
CA VAL A 74 8.43 20.62 2.43
C VAL A 74 7.67 19.33 2.71
N ILE A 75 6.62 19.40 3.53
CA ILE A 75 5.76 18.24 3.85
C ILE A 75 5.18 17.64 2.57
N PHE A 76 4.67 18.50 1.69
CA PHE A 76 4.05 18.06 0.45
C PHE A 76 5.03 17.37 -0.50
N ASP A 77 6.24 17.93 -0.69
CA ASP A 77 7.25 17.30 -1.55
C ASP A 77 7.63 15.91 -1.04
N VAL A 78 7.87 15.76 0.27
CA VAL A 78 8.22 14.47 0.89
C VAL A 78 7.09 13.46 0.72
N VAL A 79 5.85 13.83 1.06
CA VAL A 79 4.69 12.94 0.95
C VAL A 79 4.38 12.59 -0.51
N SER A 80 4.47 13.55 -1.43
CA SER A 80 4.23 13.32 -2.87
C SER A 80 5.27 12.35 -3.45
N ARG A 81 6.56 12.51 -3.10
CA ARG A 81 7.63 11.59 -3.52
C ARG A 81 7.41 10.18 -2.98
N TYR A 82 7.04 10.05 -1.70
CA TYR A 82 6.72 8.77 -1.10
C TYR A 82 5.55 8.07 -1.81
N ILE A 83 4.44 8.77 -2.00
CA ILE A 83 3.25 8.22 -2.66
C ILE A 83 3.56 7.80 -4.11
N ARG A 84 4.32 8.62 -4.86
CA ARG A 84 4.79 8.27 -6.23
C ARG A 84 5.59 6.99 -6.23
N GLY A 85 6.52 6.87 -5.29
CA GLY A 85 7.41 5.73 -5.18
C GLY A 85 6.64 4.44 -4.91
N VAL A 86 5.81 4.46 -3.87
CA VAL A 86 4.97 3.33 -3.48
C VAL A 86 4.00 2.94 -4.60
N ALA A 87 3.38 3.92 -5.27
CA ALA A 87 2.48 3.63 -6.38
C ALA A 87 3.19 3.00 -7.58
N LEU A 88 4.41 3.43 -7.90
CA LEU A 88 5.22 2.86 -8.98
C LEU A 88 5.63 1.41 -8.65
N VAL A 89 6.10 1.17 -7.42
CA VAL A 89 6.42 -0.17 -6.92
C VAL A 89 5.19 -1.08 -7.00
N GLY A 90 4.07 -0.65 -6.43
CA GLY A 90 2.84 -1.43 -6.47
C GLY A 90 2.34 -1.71 -7.88
N MET A 91 2.51 -0.77 -8.81
CA MET A 91 2.17 -0.98 -10.23
C MET A 91 3.02 -2.10 -10.84
N VAL A 92 4.33 -2.07 -10.59
CA VAL A 92 5.25 -3.12 -11.04
C VAL A 92 4.82 -4.47 -10.45
N ASP A 93 4.62 -4.54 -9.14
CA ASP A 93 4.26 -5.78 -8.45
C ASP A 93 2.93 -6.34 -8.94
N GLY A 94 1.88 -5.52 -8.94
CA GLY A 94 0.56 -5.91 -9.42
C GLY A 94 0.58 -6.35 -10.88
N PHE A 95 1.39 -5.70 -11.74
CA PHE A 95 1.53 -6.06 -13.15
C PHE A 95 2.25 -7.40 -13.33
N PHE A 96 3.46 -7.57 -12.77
CA PHE A 96 4.25 -8.78 -12.97
C PHE A 96 3.63 -10.00 -12.28
N ILE A 97 3.15 -9.84 -11.03
CA ILE A 97 2.48 -10.92 -10.29
C ILE A 97 1.14 -11.23 -10.95
N GLY A 98 0.38 -10.21 -11.37
CA GLY A 98 -0.89 -10.38 -12.08
C GLY A 98 -0.75 -11.15 -13.39
N ILE A 99 0.26 -10.82 -14.20
CA ILE A 99 0.57 -11.55 -15.44
C ILE A 99 0.97 -12.99 -15.13
N ALA A 100 1.82 -13.21 -14.12
CA ALA A 100 2.23 -14.55 -13.75
C ALA A 100 1.04 -15.42 -13.34
N LEU A 101 0.14 -14.90 -12.50
CA LEU A 101 -1.08 -15.58 -12.09
C LEU A 101 -2.01 -15.87 -13.28
N TRP A 102 -2.14 -14.90 -14.20
CA TRP A 102 -2.97 -15.05 -15.40
C TRP A 102 -2.44 -16.12 -16.34
N VAL A 103 -1.13 -16.11 -16.64
CA VAL A 103 -0.47 -17.11 -17.50
C VAL A 103 -0.52 -18.51 -16.89
N LEU A 104 -0.38 -18.62 -15.57
CA LEU A 104 -0.53 -19.89 -14.84
C LEU A 104 -2.00 -20.34 -14.73
N GLY A 105 -2.94 -19.52 -15.21
CA GLY A 105 -4.37 -19.80 -15.21
C GLY A 105 -4.99 -19.85 -13.81
N VAL A 106 -4.37 -19.20 -12.82
CA VAL A 106 -4.89 -19.12 -11.45
C VAL A 106 -6.21 -18.33 -11.49
N PRO A 107 -7.31 -18.85 -10.93
CA PRO A 107 -8.56 -18.11 -10.87
C PRO A 107 -8.35 -16.81 -10.09
N ILE A 108 -9.23 -15.82 -10.28
CA ILE A 108 -9.16 -14.54 -9.56
C ILE A 108 -7.78 -13.84 -9.62
N ALA A 109 -7.00 -14.07 -10.69
CA ALA A 109 -5.71 -13.43 -10.93
C ALA A 109 -5.81 -11.90 -10.89
N LEU A 110 -6.85 -11.31 -11.48
CA LEU A 110 -7.07 -9.86 -11.47
C LEU A 110 -7.32 -9.32 -10.05
N PRO A 111 -8.26 -9.86 -9.24
CA PRO A 111 -8.38 -9.49 -7.84
C PRO A 111 -7.08 -9.61 -7.04
N LEU A 112 -6.30 -10.67 -7.24
CA LEU A 112 -5.00 -10.86 -6.56
C LEU A 112 -3.95 -9.84 -7.01
N ALA A 113 -3.91 -9.50 -8.30
CA ALA A 113 -3.06 -8.45 -8.84
C ALA A 113 -3.40 -7.09 -8.21
N VAL A 114 -4.69 -6.77 -8.10
CA VAL A 114 -5.15 -5.55 -7.46
C VAL A 114 -4.86 -5.55 -5.96
N LEU A 115 -5.04 -6.69 -5.29
CA LEU A 115 -4.67 -6.84 -3.89
C LEU A 115 -3.17 -6.66 -3.66
N THR A 116 -2.34 -7.15 -4.58
CA THR A 116 -0.88 -6.98 -4.55
C THR A 116 -0.50 -5.51 -4.72
N PHE A 117 -1.09 -4.83 -5.72
CA PHE A 117 -0.95 -3.38 -5.89
C PHE A 117 -1.35 -2.61 -4.63
N ALA A 118 -2.51 -2.93 -4.05
CA ALA A 118 -3.00 -2.31 -2.82
C ALA A 118 -2.07 -2.62 -1.63
N GLY A 119 -1.55 -3.85 -1.58
CA GLY A 119 -0.63 -4.31 -0.56
C GLY A 119 0.69 -3.55 -0.55
N ALA A 120 1.17 -3.07 -1.70
CA ALA A 120 2.39 -2.28 -1.78
C ALA A 120 2.34 -1.00 -0.92
N PHE A 121 1.14 -0.46 -0.65
CA PHE A 121 0.97 0.68 0.24
C PHE A 121 1.30 0.36 1.70
N LEU A 122 1.18 -0.88 2.15
CA LEU A 122 1.59 -1.34 3.48
C LEU A 122 2.95 -2.04 3.37
N PRO A 123 4.07 -1.34 3.67
CA PRO A 123 5.39 -1.92 3.50
C PRO A 123 5.53 -3.19 4.35
N VAL A 124 6.20 -4.21 3.80
CA VAL A 124 6.43 -5.54 4.41
C VAL A 124 5.16 -6.38 4.56
N VAL A 125 4.12 -5.85 5.20
CA VAL A 125 2.88 -6.59 5.51
C VAL A 125 2.10 -6.91 4.24
N GLY A 126 1.92 -5.92 3.35
CA GLY A 126 1.08 -6.11 2.17
C GLY A 126 1.73 -7.01 1.13
N ALA A 127 3.04 -6.87 0.89
CA ALA A 127 3.79 -7.78 0.02
C ALA A 127 3.72 -9.24 0.50
N PHE A 128 4.00 -9.46 1.79
CA PHE A 128 3.95 -10.81 2.37
C PHE A 128 2.54 -11.40 2.34
N THR A 129 1.52 -10.62 2.69
CA THR A 129 0.13 -11.08 2.75
C THR A 129 -0.42 -11.35 1.34
N ALA A 130 -0.19 -10.45 0.38
CA ALA A 130 -0.65 -10.63 -0.99
C ALA A 130 0.05 -11.82 -1.66
N GLY A 131 1.37 -11.97 -1.49
CA GLY A 131 2.14 -13.10 -1.99
C GLY A 131 1.69 -14.43 -1.39
N LEU A 132 1.44 -14.47 -0.08
CA LEU A 132 0.91 -15.65 0.62
C LEU A 132 -0.48 -16.03 0.11
N LEU A 133 -1.40 -15.06 0.00
CA LEU A 133 -2.75 -15.30 -0.52
C LEU A 133 -2.71 -15.81 -1.95
N ALA A 134 -1.86 -15.23 -2.81
CA ALA A 134 -1.67 -15.70 -4.18
C ALA A 134 -1.18 -17.16 -4.23
N ALA A 135 -0.21 -17.52 -3.37
CA ALA A 135 0.30 -18.88 -3.27
C ALA A 135 -0.77 -19.87 -2.78
N VAL A 136 -1.55 -19.50 -1.77
CA VAL A 136 -2.64 -20.33 -1.23
C VAL A 136 -3.73 -20.55 -2.29
N VAL A 137 -4.17 -19.49 -2.97
CA VAL A 137 -5.19 -19.59 -4.03
C VAL A 137 -4.68 -20.46 -5.18
N ALA A 138 -3.42 -20.29 -5.59
CA ALA A 138 -2.79 -21.13 -6.61
C ALA A 138 -2.72 -22.61 -6.18
N PHE A 139 -2.37 -22.87 -4.91
CA PHE A 139 -2.32 -24.23 -4.36
C PHE A 139 -3.68 -24.91 -4.42
N VAL A 140 -4.73 -24.23 -3.97
CA VAL A 140 -6.09 -24.78 -3.94
C VAL A 140 -6.65 -24.98 -5.35
N ALA A 141 -6.37 -24.05 -6.27
CA ALA A 141 -6.98 -24.08 -7.60
C ALA A 141 -6.23 -24.93 -8.63
N LYS A 142 -4.90 -25.04 -8.51
CA LYS A 142 -4.03 -25.65 -9.53
C LYS A 142 -3.05 -26.68 -8.98
N GLY A 143 -2.96 -26.82 -7.66
CA GLY A 143 -2.07 -27.76 -7.00
C GLY A 143 -0.70 -27.19 -6.62
N TRP A 144 0.11 -28.02 -5.97
CA TRP A 144 1.36 -27.61 -5.32
C TRP A 144 2.44 -27.09 -6.28
N LEU A 145 2.52 -27.65 -7.49
CA LEU A 145 3.53 -27.24 -8.47
C LEU A 145 3.32 -25.80 -8.93
N VAL A 146 2.07 -25.42 -9.22
CA VAL A 146 1.73 -24.04 -9.63
C VAL A 146 1.91 -23.08 -8.46
N ALA A 147 1.55 -23.46 -7.24
CA ALA A 147 1.81 -22.66 -6.05
C ALA A 147 3.30 -22.37 -5.86
N LEU A 148 4.16 -23.37 -6.05
CA LEU A 148 5.61 -23.21 -5.95
C LEU A 148 6.14 -22.23 -7.01
N ILE A 149 5.63 -22.31 -8.25
CA ILE A 149 5.99 -21.37 -9.32
C ILE A 149 5.53 -19.95 -8.96
N VAL A 150 4.32 -19.78 -8.42
CA VAL A 150 3.83 -18.46 -7.96
C VAL A 150 4.74 -17.90 -6.88
N VAL A 151 5.11 -18.70 -5.87
CA VAL A 151 6.06 -18.26 -4.83
C VAL A 151 7.40 -17.87 -5.44
N ALA A 152 7.94 -18.67 -6.35
CA ALA A 152 9.22 -18.37 -7.00
C ALA A 152 9.16 -17.06 -7.80
N VAL A 153 8.08 -16.81 -8.53
CA VAL A 153 7.87 -15.54 -9.26
C VAL A 153 7.72 -14.37 -8.29
N THR A 154 6.92 -14.50 -7.23
CA THR A 154 6.76 -13.45 -6.22
C THR A 154 8.10 -13.08 -5.60
N VAL A 155 8.91 -14.08 -5.20
CA VAL A 155 10.26 -13.84 -4.67
C VAL A 155 11.15 -13.16 -5.70
N LEU A 156 11.10 -13.57 -6.96
CA LEU A 156 11.90 -12.96 -8.03
C LEU A 156 11.52 -11.48 -8.25
N VAL A 157 10.23 -11.17 -8.24
CA VAL A 157 9.72 -9.78 -8.33
C VAL A 157 10.18 -8.98 -7.10
N GLN A 158 10.05 -9.53 -5.90
CA GLN A 158 10.50 -8.87 -4.66
C GLN A 158 12.02 -8.62 -4.65
N GLN A 159 12.81 -9.53 -5.23
CA GLN A 159 14.25 -9.36 -5.35
C GLN A 159 14.59 -8.25 -6.34
N LEU A 160 13.89 -8.18 -7.49
CA LEU A 160 14.03 -7.08 -8.44
C LEU A 160 13.67 -5.74 -7.78
N GLU A 161 12.60 -5.74 -7.00
CA GLU A 161 12.16 -4.60 -6.22
C GLU A 161 13.25 -4.16 -5.25
N GLY A 162 13.73 -5.07 -4.39
CA GLY A 162 14.71 -4.77 -3.36
C GLY A 162 16.09 -4.32 -3.89
N HIS A 163 16.52 -4.83 -5.04
CA HIS A 163 17.87 -4.54 -5.58
C HIS A 163 17.89 -3.40 -6.60
N VAL A 164 16.78 -3.13 -7.30
CA VAL A 164 16.75 -2.15 -8.41
C VAL A 164 15.80 -1.00 -8.12
N LEU A 165 14.55 -1.30 -7.76
CA LEU A 165 13.51 -0.28 -7.59
C LEU A 165 13.66 0.45 -6.27
N ALA A 166 13.90 -0.28 -5.17
CA ALA A 166 14.00 0.30 -3.84
C ALA A 166 15.14 1.34 -3.72
N PRO A 167 16.36 1.11 -4.25
CA PRO A 167 17.42 2.13 -4.23
C PRO A 167 17.07 3.39 -5.04
N GLN A 168 16.40 3.24 -6.18
CA GLN A 168 16.05 4.37 -7.05
C GLN A 168 14.87 5.18 -6.52
N ILE A 169 13.95 4.51 -5.83
CA ILE A 169 12.68 5.08 -5.38
C ILE A 169 12.75 5.54 -3.92
N TYR A 170 13.21 4.70 -3.01
CA TYR A 170 13.27 4.97 -1.57
C TYR A 170 14.58 5.63 -1.14
N GLY A 171 15.69 5.36 -1.85
CA GLY A 171 17.04 5.83 -1.52
C GLY A 171 17.25 7.35 -1.55
N ARG A 172 16.30 8.13 -2.08
CA ARG A 172 16.31 9.62 -2.02
C ARG A 172 15.16 10.22 -1.20
N ALA A 173 14.21 9.39 -0.77
CA ALA A 173 12.94 9.88 -0.22
C ALA A 173 12.88 9.82 1.30
N LEU A 174 13.69 8.97 1.94
CA LEU A 174 13.50 8.66 3.37
C LEU A 174 14.72 8.96 4.26
N ASP A 175 15.96 9.07 3.76
CA ASP A 175 17.22 9.32 4.53
C ASP A 175 17.31 8.61 5.90
N LEU A 176 16.64 7.47 6.05
CA LEU A 176 16.48 6.74 7.29
C LEU A 176 17.08 5.35 7.13
N PRO A 177 17.86 4.85 8.12
CA PRO A 177 18.30 3.47 8.13
C PRO A 177 17.11 2.51 8.01
N SER A 178 17.22 1.45 7.20
CA SER A 178 16.13 0.52 6.94
C SER A 178 15.53 -0.09 8.22
N ALA A 179 16.36 -0.30 9.25
CA ALA A 179 15.92 -0.77 10.56
C ALA A 179 15.02 0.25 11.29
N ALA A 180 15.28 1.54 11.17
CA ALA A 180 14.46 2.58 11.78
C ALA A 180 13.05 2.60 11.18
N ILE A 181 12.94 2.44 9.86
CA ILE A 181 11.65 2.37 9.16
C ILE A 181 10.80 1.21 9.70
N LEU A 182 11.39 0.02 9.90
CA LEU A 182 10.69 -1.13 10.47
C LEU A 182 10.17 -0.86 11.88
N ILE A 183 10.98 -0.23 12.74
CA ILE A 183 10.59 0.13 14.11
C ILE A 183 9.44 1.13 14.08
N ILE A 184 9.52 2.14 13.21
CA ILE A 184 8.50 3.17 13.08
C ILE A 184 7.19 2.59 12.56
N ILE A 185 7.24 1.69 11.57
CA ILE A 185 6.06 0.97 11.08
C ILE A 185 5.46 0.14 12.21
N ALA A 186 6.26 -0.62 12.95
CA ALA A 186 5.80 -1.41 14.08
C ALA A 186 5.12 -0.53 15.15
N LEU A 187 5.73 0.60 15.49
CA LEU A 187 5.17 1.56 16.43
C LEU A 187 3.84 2.16 15.92
N GLY A 188 3.81 2.58 14.65
CA GLY A 188 2.60 3.06 13.99
C GLY A 188 1.49 2.00 13.98
N SER A 189 1.87 0.74 13.78
CA SER A 189 0.94 -0.40 13.82
C SER A 189 0.28 -0.55 15.18
N VAL A 190 1.05 -0.40 16.27
CA VAL A 190 0.54 -0.48 17.64
C VAL A 190 -0.33 0.72 17.99
N LEU A 191 0.04 1.93 17.55
CA LEU A 191 -0.66 3.17 17.90
C LEU A 191 -1.95 3.39 17.11
N GLY A 192 -1.96 3.04 15.82
CA GLY A 192 -3.04 3.37 14.89
C GLY A 192 -3.49 2.21 14.00
N GLY A 193 -3.09 0.97 14.32
CA GLY A 193 -3.40 -0.20 13.52
C GLY A 193 -2.84 -0.09 12.10
N ILE A 194 -3.62 -0.56 11.12
CA ILE A 194 -3.27 -0.52 9.69
C ILE A 194 -3.00 0.92 9.21
N VAL A 195 -3.82 1.88 9.64
CA VAL A 195 -3.67 3.29 9.24
C VAL A 195 -2.38 3.87 9.81
N GLY A 196 -2.07 3.57 11.08
CA GLY A 196 -0.82 4.00 11.69
C GLY A 196 0.40 3.36 11.05
N ALA A 197 0.34 2.09 10.66
CA ALA A 197 1.41 1.41 9.92
C ALA A 197 1.66 2.05 8.54
N PHE A 198 0.59 2.40 7.82
CA PHE A 198 0.66 3.08 6.53
C PHE A 198 1.29 4.48 6.62
N LEU A 199 0.85 5.27 7.60
CA LEU A 199 1.29 6.66 7.79
C LEU A 199 2.65 6.77 8.49
N ALA A 200 3.15 5.69 9.09
CA ALA A 200 4.37 5.72 9.89
C ALA A 200 5.59 6.24 9.11
N ALA A 201 5.84 5.68 7.93
CA ALA A 201 6.96 6.06 7.08
C ALA A 201 6.89 7.53 6.62
N PRO A 202 5.79 8.01 6.00
CA PRO A 202 5.73 9.42 5.56
C PRO A 202 5.78 10.40 6.73
N VAL A 203 5.16 10.10 7.88
CA VAL A 203 5.22 10.98 9.06
C VAL A 203 6.64 11.09 9.59
N ALA A 204 7.37 9.98 9.65
CA ALA A 204 8.77 10.00 10.09
C ALA A 204 9.66 10.81 9.15
N SER A 205 9.50 10.64 7.83
CA SER A 205 10.30 11.39 6.87
C SER A 205 9.99 12.87 6.85
N VAL A 206 8.72 13.24 7.05
CA VAL A 206 8.34 14.63 7.28
C VAL A 206 9.01 15.19 8.53
N ALA A 207 9.00 14.44 9.64
CA ALA A 207 9.63 14.88 10.88
C ALA A 207 11.13 15.11 10.70
N VAL A 208 11.84 14.19 10.04
CA VAL A 208 13.27 14.31 9.72
C VAL A 208 13.52 15.52 8.81
N ALA A 209 12.76 15.67 7.72
CA ALA A 209 12.92 16.78 6.78
C ALA A 209 12.74 18.16 7.45
N LEU A 210 11.75 18.28 8.36
CA LEU A 210 11.54 19.51 9.11
C LEU A 210 12.67 19.81 10.11
N ILE A 211 13.28 18.79 10.72
CA ILE A 211 14.43 18.97 11.62
C ILE A 211 15.63 19.48 10.82
N HIS A 212 15.93 18.86 9.68
CA HIS A 212 17.02 19.28 8.81
C HIS A 212 16.82 20.71 8.29
N HIS A 213 15.61 21.03 7.82
CA HIS A 213 15.31 22.38 7.32
C HIS A 213 15.51 23.47 8.39
N ARG A 214 15.16 23.19 9.65
CA ARG A 214 15.40 24.12 10.77
C ARG A 214 16.88 24.27 11.13
N GLN A 215 17.68 23.23 10.99
CA GLN A 215 19.12 23.30 11.24
C GLN A 215 19.81 24.15 10.17
N GLU A 216 19.44 24.00 8.90
CA GLU A 216 19.96 24.82 7.80
C GLU A 216 19.64 26.31 7.97
N GLU A 217 18.42 26.66 8.41
CA GLU A 217 18.06 28.04 8.72
C GLU A 217 18.90 28.65 9.86
N GLN A 218 19.22 27.85 10.90
CA GLN A 218 20.05 28.30 12.02
C GLN A 218 21.50 28.53 11.61
N GLU A 219 22.05 27.67 10.75
CA GLU A 219 23.42 27.83 10.23
C GLU A 219 23.54 29.00 9.25
N ALA A 220 22.52 29.24 8.42
CA ALA A 220 22.48 30.37 7.50
C ALA A 220 22.32 31.71 8.21
N GLY A 221 21.59 31.76 9.33
CA GLY A 221 21.45 32.95 10.17
C GLY A 221 22.66 33.24 11.07
N ALA A 222 23.57 32.27 11.23
CA ALA A 222 24.80 32.41 12.02
C ALA A 222 26.02 32.87 11.18
N ARG A 223 25.87 33.02 9.86
CA ARG A 223 26.88 33.55 8.93
C ARG A 223 26.54 34.97 8.49
#